data_AF-A0A2G2IYE9-F1
#
_entry.id   AF-A0A2G2IYE9-F1
#
_cell.length_a   1.000
_cell.length_b   1.000
_cell.length_c   1.000
_cell.angle_alpha   90.00
_cell.angle_beta   90.00
_cell.angle_gamma   90.00
#
_symmetry.space_group_name_H-M   'P 1'
#
loop_
_entity.id
_entity.type
_entity.pdbx_description
1 polymer ?
#
loop_
_entity_poly.entity_id
_entity_poly.type
_entity_poly.pdbx_seq_one_letter_code
_entity_poly.pdbx_strand_id
1 'polypeptide(L)'
;MAPSSTESNNFIDHMSDKLIESGKPIAGGWLLFVKVADLDEHSKAQRKEMHQAYFTGAQHTFAMMMHGLSDGEEITETDLKRMDNIANELAEFAAEMKIKGA
;
A
#
# COMPACT_ATOMS: atom_id res chain seq x y z
N MET A 1 16.88 -23.56 -7.49
CA MET A 1 17.77 -22.41 -7.21
C MET A 1 16.89 -21.28 -6.71
N ALA A 2 17.27 -20.61 -5.62
CA ALA A 2 16.62 -19.35 -5.25
C ALA A 2 16.95 -18.30 -6.32
N PRO A 3 16.00 -17.39 -6.67
CA PRO A 3 16.27 -16.31 -7.63
C PRO A 3 17.45 -15.45 -7.17
N SER A 4 18.21 -14.91 -8.12
CA SER A 4 19.22 -13.90 -7.82
C SER A 4 18.57 -12.65 -7.23
N SER A 5 19.29 -11.88 -6.40
CA SER A 5 18.77 -10.65 -5.79
C SER A 5 18.22 -9.66 -6.83
N THR A 6 18.82 -9.62 -8.02
CA THR A 6 18.35 -8.81 -9.16
C THR A 6 17.02 -9.32 -9.75
N GLU A 7 16.84 -10.63 -9.91
CA GLU A 7 15.59 -11.20 -10.43
C GLU A 7 14.42 -11.03 -9.45
N SER A 8 14.68 -11.22 -8.14
CA SER A 8 13.69 -10.95 -7.09
C SER A 8 13.27 -9.49 -7.07
N ASN A 9 14.22 -8.57 -7.24
CA ASN A 9 13.95 -7.13 -7.27
C ASN A 9 13.08 -6.72 -8.47
N ASN A 10 13.37 -7.25 -9.66
CA ASN A 10 12.58 -6.98 -10.86
C ASN A 10 11.17 -7.55 -10.75
N PHE A 11 11.03 -8.72 -10.11
CA PHE A 11 9.72 -9.33 -9.86
C PHE A 11 8.88 -8.46 -8.91
N ILE A 12 9.48 -7.96 -7.83
CA ILE A 12 8.79 -7.07 -6.88
C ILE A 12 8.32 -5.79 -7.55
N ASP A 13 9.16 -5.15 -8.36
CA ASP A 13 8.81 -3.93 -9.09
C ASP A 13 7.61 -4.18 -10.01
N HIS A 14 7.68 -5.24 -10.82
CA HIS A 14 6.59 -5.61 -11.73
C HIS A 14 5.28 -5.93 -11.00
N MET A 15 5.35 -6.61 -9.85
CA MET A 15 4.16 -6.92 -9.05
C MET A 15 3.59 -5.67 -8.39
N SER A 16 4.44 -4.73 -7.95
CA SER A 16 4.01 -3.43 -7.44
C SER A 16 3.26 -2.65 -8.51
N ASP A 17 3.82 -2.55 -9.72
CA ASP A 17 3.20 -1.83 -10.84
C ASP A 17 1.82 -2.41 -11.17
N LYS A 18 1.71 -3.74 -11.26
CA LYS A 18 0.43 -4.41 -11.49
C LYS A 18 -0.61 -4.11 -10.40
N LEU A 19 -0.19 -4.04 -9.14
CA LEU A 19 -1.10 -3.71 -8.04
C LEU A 19 -1.58 -2.27 -8.17
N ILE A 20 -0.68 -1.32 -8.43
CA ILE A 20 -1.00 0.09 -8.62
C ILE A 20 -1.96 0.27 -9.81
N GLU A 21 -1.67 -0.37 -10.95
CA GLU A 21 -2.53 -0.37 -12.14
C GLU A 21 -3.92 -0.95 -11.86
N SER A 22 -4.01 -1.96 -10.99
CA SER A 22 -5.26 -2.59 -10.58
C SER A 22 -6.06 -1.80 -9.52
N GLY A 23 -5.59 -0.59 -9.14
CA GLY A 23 -6.24 0.24 -8.15
C GLY A 23 -5.90 -0.12 -6.70
N LYS A 24 -4.77 -0.81 -6.48
CA LYS A 24 -4.24 -1.17 -5.15
C LYS A 24 -2.89 -0.50 -4.86
N PRO A 25 -2.83 0.84 -4.84
CA PRO A 25 -1.58 1.56 -4.65
C PRO A 25 -0.89 1.32 -3.31
N ILE A 26 -1.63 1.07 -2.22
CA ILE A 26 -1.06 0.83 -0.89
C ILE A 26 -0.42 -0.56 -0.84
N ALA A 27 -1.06 -1.59 -1.41
CA ALA A 27 -0.45 -2.92 -1.54
C ALA A 27 0.79 -2.92 -2.44
N GLY A 28 0.77 -2.16 -3.55
CA GLY A 28 1.95 -1.97 -4.40
C GLY A 28 3.10 -1.32 -3.62
N GLY A 29 2.81 -0.23 -2.90
CA GLY A 29 3.76 0.45 -2.03
C GLY A 29 4.34 -0.45 -0.93
N TRP A 30 3.52 -1.36 -0.36
CA TRP A 30 4.00 -2.36 0.59
C TRP A 30 5.05 -3.29 -0.02
N LEU A 31 4.87 -3.77 -1.26
CA LEU A 31 5.86 -4.61 -1.91
C LEU A 31 7.20 -3.89 -2.10
N LEU A 32 7.16 -2.62 -2.51
CA LEU A 32 8.36 -1.79 -2.61
C LEU A 32 9.01 -1.57 -1.24
N PHE A 33 8.20 -1.38 -0.19
CA PHE A 33 8.72 -1.24 1.17
C PHE A 33 9.40 -2.51 1.66
N VAL A 34 8.82 -3.70 1.42
CA VAL A 34 9.45 -4.99 1.73
C VAL A 34 10.83 -5.11 1.10
N LYS A 35 10.96 -4.71 -0.16
CA LYS A 35 12.23 -4.68 -0.90
C LYS A 35 13.23 -3.70 -0.29
N VAL A 36 12.83 -2.46 -0.01
CA VAL A 36 13.72 -1.42 0.50
C VAL A 36 14.16 -1.69 1.94
N ALA A 37 13.29 -2.28 2.76
CA ALA A 37 13.54 -2.57 4.16
C ALA A 37 14.09 -3.99 4.40
N ASP A 38 14.36 -4.76 3.34
CA ASP A 38 14.90 -6.12 3.39
C ASP A 38 14.14 -7.05 4.36
N LEU A 39 12.81 -7.06 4.24
CA LEU A 39 11.94 -7.80 5.18
C LEU A 39 11.86 -9.30 4.88
N ASP A 40 12.67 -9.80 3.95
CA ASP A 40 12.63 -11.19 3.47
C ASP A 40 13.06 -12.19 4.56
N GLU A 41 13.98 -11.79 5.42
CA GLU A 41 14.46 -12.62 6.54
C GLU A 41 13.48 -12.69 7.73
N HIS A 42 12.48 -11.81 7.76
CA HIS A 42 11.52 -11.75 8.87
C HIS A 42 10.53 -12.92 8.81
N SER A 43 10.02 -13.35 9.97
CA SER A 43 8.99 -14.39 10.01
C SER A 43 7.70 -13.92 9.34
N LYS A 44 6.88 -14.88 8.87
CA LYS A 44 5.55 -14.55 8.30
C LYS A 44 4.66 -13.80 9.29
N ALA A 45 4.76 -14.10 10.59
CA ALA A 45 4.00 -13.41 11.63
C ALA A 45 4.42 -11.95 11.74
N GLN A 46 5.73 -11.68 11.84
CA GLN A 46 6.26 -10.32 11.89
C GLN A 46 5.91 -9.52 10.63
N ARG A 47 6.04 -10.13 9.43
CA ARG A 47 5.62 -9.47 8.19
C ARG A 47 4.14 -9.13 8.15
N LYS A 48 3.29 -9.98 8.72
CA LYS A 48 1.85 -9.72 8.83
C LYS A 48 1.57 -8.53 9.75
N GLU A 49 2.24 -8.45 10.90
CA GLU A 49 2.09 -7.32 11.83
C GLU A 49 2.60 -6.01 11.22
N MET A 50 3.77 -6.04 10.57
CA MET A 50 4.32 -4.89 9.84
C MET A 50 3.41 -4.43 8.70
N HIS A 51 2.81 -5.36 7.96
CA HIS A 51 1.83 -5.04 6.93
C HIS A 51 0.60 -4.33 7.51
N GLN A 52 0.08 -4.80 8.65
CA GLN A 52 -1.04 -4.13 9.33
C GLN A 52 -0.67 -2.72 9.80
N ALA A 53 0.54 -2.55 10.35
CA ALA A 53 1.04 -1.25 10.77
C ALA A 53 1.23 -0.30 9.57
N TYR A 54 1.76 -0.79 8.46
CA TYR A 54 1.92 -0.03 7.21
C TYR A 54 0.58 0.50 6.69
N PHE A 55 -0.43 -0.36 6.57
CA PHE A 55 -1.76 0.05 6.11
C PHE A 55 -2.45 1.01 7.08
N THR A 56 -2.28 0.83 8.39
CA THR A 56 -2.82 1.75 9.39
C THR A 56 -2.15 3.12 9.31
N GLY A 57 -0.83 3.16 9.09
CA GLY A 57 -0.09 4.39 8.83
C GLY A 57 -0.56 5.10 7.55
N ALA A 58 -0.77 4.34 6.47
CA ALA A 58 -1.32 4.86 5.22
C ALA A 58 -2.73 5.47 5.41
N GLN A 59 -3.60 4.79 6.16
CA GLN A 59 -4.93 5.30 6.54
C GLN A 59 -4.84 6.63 7.28
N HIS A 60 -3.93 6.74 8.25
CA HIS A 60 -3.74 7.97 9.02
C HIS A 60 -3.27 9.13 8.13
N THR A 61 -2.21 8.90 7.33
CA THR A 61 -1.68 9.92 6.41
C THR A 61 -2.72 10.35 5.39
N PHE A 62 -3.47 9.41 4.82
CA PHE A 62 -4.55 9.73 3.88
C PHE A 62 -5.63 10.60 4.52
N ALA A 63 -6.11 10.24 5.72
CA ALA A 63 -7.07 11.05 6.45
C ALA A 63 -6.56 12.48 6.70
N MET A 64 -5.30 12.62 7.13
CA MET A 64 -4.68 13.93 7.33
C MET A 64 -4.65 14.77 6.05
N MET A 65 -4.28 14.18 4.91
CA MET A 65 -4.27 14.89 3.62
C MET A 65 -5.69 15.34 3.22
N MET A 66 -6.69 14.47 3.38
CA MET A 66 -8.08 14.80 3.04
C MET A 66 -8.69 15.91 3.91
N HIS A 67 -8.22 16.06 5.16
CA HIS A 67 -8.65 17.14 6.06
C HIS A 67 -7.96 18.49 5.79
N GLY A 68 -6.90 18.51 4.96
CA GLY A 68 -6.05 19.68 4.73
C GLY A 68 -5.99 20.18 3.29
N LEU A 69 -6.90 19.72 2.41
CA LEU A 69 -6.95 20.19 1.03
C LEU A 69 -7.28 21.69 0.99
N SER A 70 -6.35 22.50 0.47
CA SER A 70 -6.52 23.94 0.33
C SER A 70 -7.32 24.29 -0.93
N ASP A 71 -8.24 25.25 -0.82
CA ASP A 71 -8.96 25.82 -1.96
C ASP A 71 -7.99 26.62 -2.84
N GLY A 72 -7.43 26.03 -3.90
CA GLY A 72 -6.49 26.78 -4.74
C GLY A 72 -6.07 26.13 -6.05
N GLU A 73 -5.89 24.80 -6.08
CA GLU A 73 -5.53 24.08 -7.31
C GLU A 73 -6.68 23.19 -7.78
N GLU A 74 -6.93 23.21 -9.09
CA GLU A 74 -7.91 22.34 -9.73
C GLU A 74 -7.38 20.91 -9.74
N ILE A 75 -8.06 20.00 -9.03
CA ILE A 75 -7.70 18.58 -8.96
C ILE A 75 -8.02 17.93 -10.30
N THR A 76 -7.05 17.25 -10.92
CA THR A 76 -7.28 16.55 -12.19
C THR A 76 -8.12 15.28 -12.00
N GLU A 77 -8.78 14.80 -13.06
CA GLU A 77 -9.50 13.51 -13.02
C GLU A 77 -8.58 12.34 -12.64
N THR A 78 -7.30 12.41 -13.00
CA THR A 78 -6.33 11.37 -12.66
C THR A 78 -6.03 11.38 -11.16
N ASP A 79 -5.95 12.56 -10.55
CA ASP A 79 -5.73 12.70 -9.11
C ASP A 79 -6.95 12.24 -8.33
N LEU A 80 -8.17 12.59 -8.77
CA LEU A 80 -9.41 12.06 -8.20
C LEU A 80 -9.45 10.52 -8.24
N LYS A 81 -9.13 9.92 -9.38
CA LYS A 81 -9.07 8.46 -9.52
C LYS A 81 -8.04 7.82 -8.57
N ARG A 82 -6.88 8.46 -8.38
CA ARG A 82 -5.86 7.99 -7.42
C ARG A 82 -6.38 8.06 -5.99
N MET A 83 -7.04 9.16 -5.62
CA MET A 83 -7.65 9.34 -4.30
C MET A 83 -8.73 8.29 -4.04
N ASP A 84 -9.60 8.02 -5.03
CA ASP A 84 -10.63 6.98 -4.94
C ASP A 84 -10.03 5.59 -4.77
N ASN A 85 -8.99 5.24 -5.52
CA ASN A 85 -8.30 3.95 -5.37
C ASN A 85 -7.74 3.78 -3.95
N ILE A 86 -7.07 4.81 -3.42
CA ILE A 86 -6.54 4.79 -2.05
C ILE A 86 -7.68 4.66 -1.03
N ALA A 87 -8.74 5.45 -1.16
CA ALA A 87 -9.88 5.42 -0.25
C ALA A 87 -10.57 4.05 -0.24
N ASN A 88 -10.81 3.46 -1.42
CA ASN A 88 -11.44 2.15 -1.57
C ASN A 88 -10.58 1.04 -0.96
N GLU A 89 -9.29 0.99 -1.28
CA GLU A 89 -8.38 -0.03 -0.76
C GLU A 89 -8.27 0.03 0.77
N LEU A 90 -8.19 1.24 1.34
CA LEU A 90 -8.14 1.43 2.78
C LEU A 90 -9.47 1.07 3.47
N ALA A 91 -10.62 1.33 2.83
CA ALA A 91 -11.92 0.92 3.33
C ALA A 91 -12.07 -0.61 3.35
N GLU A 92 -11.60 -1.31 2.30
CA GLU A 92 -11.52 -2.78 2.26
C GLU A 92 -10.66 -3.31 3.43
N PHE A 93 -9.47 -2.75 3.62
CA PHE A 93 -8.58 -3.13 4.71
C PHE A 93 -9.22 -2.93 6.09
N ALA A 94 -9.88 -1.79 6.31
CA ALA A 94 -10.56 -1.50 7.57
C ALA A 94 -11.71 -2.50 7.84
N ALA A 95 -12.44 -2.91 6.80
CA ALA A 95 -13.49 -3.93 6.91
C ALA A 95 -12.90 -5.29 7.31
N GLU A 96 -11.80 -5.71 6.69
CA GLU A 96 -11.11 -6.96 7.05
C GLU A 96 -10.62 -6.97 8.50
N MET A 97 -10.10 -5.85 8.99
CA MET A 97 -9.60 -5.73 10.36
C MET A 97 -10.73 -5.85 11.38
N LYS A 98 -11.91 -5.26 11.10
CA LYS A 98 -13.10 -5.38 11.95
C LYS A 98 -13.61 -6.82 12.02
N ILE A 99 -13.59 -7.55 10.91
CA ILE A 99 -13.99 -8.97 10.86
C ILE A 99 -13.02 -9.83 11.68
N LYS A 100 -11.72 -9.56 11.62
CA LYS A 100 -10.68 -10.32 12.35
C LYS A 100 -10.64 -10.00 13.86
N GLY A 101 -11.26 -8.91 14.30
CA GLY A 101 -11.33 -8.47 15.69
C GLY A 101 -12.60 -8.89 16.45
N ALA A 102 -13.53 -9.58 15.79
CA ALA A 102 -14.76 -10.15 16.37
C ALA A 102 -14.61 -11.67 16.56
#